data_AF-J2H9J4-F1
#
_entry.id   AF-J2H9J4-F1
#
_cell.length_a   1.000
_cell.length_b   1.000
_cell.length_c   1.000
_cell.angle_alpha   90.00
_cell.angle_beta   90.00
_cell.angle_gamma   90.00
#
_symmetry.space_group_name_H-M   'P 1'
#
loop_
_entity.id
_entity.type
_entity.pdbx_description
1 polymer ?
#
loop_
_entity_poly.entity_id
_entity_poly.type
_entity_poly.pdbx_seq_one_letter_code
_entity_poly.pdbx_strand_id
1 'polypeptide(L)'
;MNFDDQLRRYFGTDDLATIAPTTLETGIDRMRVDFGMEKDKGRRFALWTLMFMFGAAPDLDVAFDNEADRNTARDFMDMMDKAAGA
;
A
#
# COMPACT_ATOMS: atom_id res chain seq x y z
N MET A 1 12.35 -2.75 -5.02
CA MET A 1 11.45 -3.19 -3.93
C MET A 1 10.73 -4.40 -4.48
N ASN A 2 10.82 -5.55 -3.82
CA ASN A 2 10.12 -6.77 -4.24
C ASN A 2 8.87 -6.94 -3.34
N PHE A 3 7.72 -7.26 -3.93
CA PHE A 3 6.45 -7.46 -3.23
C PHE A 3 6.58 -8.51 -2.12
N ASP A 4 7.12 -9.68 -2.43
CA ASP A 4 7.27 -10.79 -1.47
C ASP A 4 8.20 -10.40 -0.31
N ASP A 5 9.23 -9.59 -0.60
CA ASP A 5 10.13 -9.06 0.43
C ASP A 5 9.44 -8.07 1.36
N GLN A 6 8.52 -7.24 0.83
CA GLN A 6 7.70 -6.37 1.66
C GLN A 6 6.74 -7.15 2.54
N LEU A 7 6.09 -8.19 2.00
CA LEU A 7 5.19 -9.02 2.79
C LEU A 7 5.93 -9.70 3.94
N ARG A 8 7.10 -10.29 3.68
CA ARG A 8 7.94 -10.86 4.74
C ARG A 8 8.40 -9.82 5.77
N ARG A 9 8.72 -8.59 5.33
CA ARG A 9 9.14 -7.50 6.22
C ARG A 9 8.04 -7.05 7.19
N TYR A 10 6.80 -6.92 6.71
CA TYR A 10 5.70 -6.39 7.52
C TYR A 10 4.91 -7.48 8.26
N PHE A 11 4.78 -8.67 7.67
CA PHE A 11 3.90 -9.74 8.15
C PHE A 11 4.64 -11.04 8.52
N GLY A 12 5.95 -11.14 8.25
CA GLY A 12 6.75 -12.33 8.53
C GLY A 12 6.56 -13.48 7.54
N THR A 13 5.71 -13.32 6.53
CA THR A 13 5.38 -14.30 5.49
C THR A 13 5.06 -13.59 4.18
N ASP A 14 5.27 -14.25 3.03
CA ASP A 14 4.76 -13.80 1.73
C ASP A 14 3.39 -14.39 1.38
N ASP A 15 2.91 -15.36 2.16
CA ASP A 15 1.58 -15.94 1.98
C ASP A 15 0.53 -15.17 2.82
N LEU A 16 -0.21 -14.28 2.16
CA LEU A 16 -1.27 -13.49 2.79
C LEU A 16 -2.36 -14.35 3.45
N ALA A 17 -2.62 -15.56 2.94
CA ALA A 17 -3.65 -16.44 3.49
C ALA A 17 -3.26 -17.00 4.88
N THR A 18 -1.99 -16.92 5.25
CA THR A 18 -1.46 -17.39 6.53
C THR A 18 -1.39 -16.30 7.61
N ILE A 19 -1.71 -15.05 7.26
CA ILE A 19 -1.58 -13.92 8.17
C ILE A 19 -2.75 -13.92 9.17
N ALA A 20 -2.44 -14.02 10.46
CA ALA A 20 -3.41 -13.82 11.52
C ALA A 20 -3.95 -12.37 11.51
N PRO A 21 -5.24 -12.11 11.80
CA PRO A 21 -5.81 -10.77 11.76
C PRO A 21 -5.04 -9.74 12.60
N THR A 22 -4.58 -10.11 13.79
CA THR A 22 -3.79 -9.23 14.68
C THR A 22 -2.41 -8.89 14.10
N THR A 23 -1.81 -9.80 13.34
CA THR A 23 -0.56 -9.59 12.61
C THR A 23 -0.78 -8.66 11.42
N LEU A 24 -1.93 -8.76 10.74
CA LEU A 24 -2.30 -7.85 9.66
C LEU A 24 -2.43 -6.42 10.18
N GLU A 25 -3.16 -6.21 11.28
CA GLU A 25 -3.31 -4.88 11.90
C GLU A 25 -1.94 -4.28 12.29
N THR A 26 -1.10 -5.07 12.97
CA THR A 26 0.25 -4.63 13.39
C THR A 26 1.14 -4.31 12.18
N GLY A 27 1.08 -5.12 11.12
CA GLY A 27 1.84 -4.90 9.90
C GLY A 27 1.39 -3.64 9.18
N ILE A 28 0.09 -3.38 9.11
CA ILE A 28 -0.48 -2.15 8.54
C ILE A 28 -0.01 -0.91 9.33
N ASP A 29 -0.02 -0.95 10.66
CA ASP A 29 0.46 0.19 11.45
C ASP A 29 1.94 0.48 11.20
N ARG A 30 2.76 -0.56 11.08
CA ARG A 30 4.16 -0.40 10.69
C ARG A 30 4.30 0.20 9.28
N MET A 31 3.48 -0.26 8.32
CA MET A 31 3.47 0.30 6.96
C MET A 31 3.09 1.78 6.97
N ARG A 32 2.15 2.22 7.80
CA ARG A 32 1.77 3.64 7.94
C ARG A 32 2.92 4.50 8.45
N VAL A 33 3.68 4.00 9.44
CA VAL A 33 4.87 4.69 9.95
C VAL A 33 5.94 4.80 8.85
N ASP A 34 6.26 3.69 8.19
CA ASP A 34 7.27 3.67 7.12
C ASP A 34 6.84 4.57 5.94
N PHE A 35 5.54 4.60 5.61
CA PHE A 35 4.98 5.49 4.59
C PHE A 35 5.16 6.98 4.94
N GLY A 36 4.92 7.37 6.19
CA GLY A 36 5.12 8.75 6.65
C GLY A 36 6.58 9.21 6.57
N MET A 37 7.53 8.27 6.71
CA MET A 37 8.97 8.54 6.65
C MET A 37 9.54 8.47 5.23
N GLU A 38 8.90 7.76 4.31
CA GLU A 38 9.38 7.56 2.94
C GLU A 38 9.41 8.87 2.12
N LYS A 39 10.52 9.07 1.42
CA LYS A 39 10.82 10.26 0.60
C LYS A 39 10.96 9.94 -0.87
N ASP A 40 11.29 8.69 -1.21
CA ASP A 40 11.30 8.24 -2.59
C ASP A 40 9.87 8.08 -3.10
N LYS A 41 9.53 8.82 -4.16
CA LYS A 41 8.17 8.84 -4.72
C LYS A 41 7.71 7.45 -5.17
N GLY A 42 8.60 6.68 -5.80
CA GLY A 42 8.27 5.35 -6.32
C GLY A 42 8.00 4.36 -5.20
N ARG A 43 8.82 4.38 -4.13
CA ARG A 43 8.61 3.56 -2.93
C ARG A 43 7.37 3.98 -2.16
N ARG A 44 7.13 5.29 -2.03
CA ARG A 44 5.94 5.84 -1.38
C ARG A 44 4.67 5.39 -2.10
N PHE A 45 4.65 5.47 -3.43
CA PHE A 45 3.56 4.94 -4.25
C PHE A 45 3.38 3.43 -4.05
N ALA A 46 4.46 2.65 -4.09
CA ALA A 46 4.39 1.20 -3.88
C ALA A 46 3.89 0.81 -2.47
N LEU A 47 4.26 1.55 -1.42
CA LEU A 47 3.72 1.36 -0.07
C LEU A 47 2.23 1.73 -0.01
N TRP A 48 1.84 2.82 -0.67
CA TRP A 48 0.44 3.23 -0.74
C TRP A 48 -0.43 2.20 -1.44
N THR A 49 0.01 1.64 -2.57
CA THR A 49 -0.75 0.60 -3.29
C THR A 49 -0.91 -0.66 -2.45
N LEU A 50 0.11 -1.08 -1.70
CA LEU A 50 -0.01 -2.18 -0.74
C LEU A 50 -1.08 -1.89 0.32
N MET A 51 -1.04 -0.70 0.94
CA MET A 51 -2.05 -0.32 1.93
C MET A 51 -3.46 -0.24 1.31
N PHE A 52 -3.57 0.16 0.05
CA PHE A 52 -4.85 0.23 -0.67
C PHE A 52 -5.45 -1.17 -0.84
N MET A 53 -4.64 -2.16 -1.22
CA MET A 53 -5.08 -3.56 -1.33
C MET A 53 -5.58 -4.13 0.01
N PHE A 54 -5.05 -3.66 1.14
CA PHE A 54 -5.52 -4.02 2.48
C PHE A 54 -6.66 -3.14 3.01
N GLY A 55 -7.17 -2.19 2.23
CA GLY A 55 -8.23 -1.26 2.65
C GLY A 55 -7.80 -0.26 3.73
N ALA A 56 -6.49 0.00 3.83
CA ALA A 56 -5.88 0.81 4.88
C ALA A 56 -5.11 2.03 4.35
N ALA A 57 -5.19 2.31 3.04
CA ALA A 57 -4.51 3.43 2.42
C ALA A 57 -5.03 4.78 2.93
N PRO A 58 -4.14 5.75 3.18
CA PRO A 58 -4.55 7.13 3.42
C PRO A 58 -5.14 7.78 2.16
N ASP A 59 -5.99 8.79 2.36
CA ASP A 59 -6.56 9.60 1.27
C ASP A 59 -5.47 10.22 0.39
N LEU A 60 -5.79 10.43 -0.89
CA LEU A 60 -4.81 10.90 -1.88
C LEU A 60 -4.18 12.24 -1.53
N ASP A 61 -4.95 13.15 -0.93
CA ASP A 61 -4.45 14.46 -0.53
C ASP A 61 -3.52 14.41 0.69
N VAL A 62 -3.66 13.40 1.54
CA VAL A 62 -2.75 13.09 2.65
C VAL A 62 -1.53 12.33 2.15
N ALA A 63 -1.74 11.41 1.22
CA ALA A 63 -0.71 10.51 0.71
C ALA A 63 0.30 11.22 -0.19
N PHE A 64 -0.17 12.14 -1.04
CA PHE A 64 0.63 12.76 -2.10
C PHE A 64 0.43 14.28 -2.13
N ASP A 65 1.53 15.02 -2.16
CA ASP A 65 1.49 16.50 -2.11
C ASP A 65 1.07 17.14 -3.44
N ASN A 66 1.43 16.52 -4.56
CA ASN A 66 1.21 17.10 -5.89
C ASN A 66 0.14 16.34 -6.69
N GLU A 67 -0.47 17.05 -7.64
CA GLU A 67 -1.58 16.53 -8.44
C GLU A 67 -1.17 15.36 -9.35
N ALA A 68 0.05 15.36 -9.88
CA ALA A 68 0.52 14.29 -10.77
C ALA A 68 0.59 12.93 -10.05
N ASP A 69 1.10 12.91 -8.83
CA ASP A 69 1.19 11.71 -8.01
C ASP A 69 -0.22 11.25 -7.58
N ARG A 70 -1.14 12.18 -7.28
CA ARG A 70 -2.55 11.88 -7.01
C ARG A 70 -3.27 11.29 -8.22
N ASN A 71 -3.03 11.83 -9.41
CA ASN A 71 -3.61 11.31 -10.66
C ASN A 71 -3.09 9.90 -10.95
N THR A 72 -1.80 9.66 -10.75
CA THR A 72 -1.20 8.31 -10.87
C THR A 72 -1.91 7.31 -9.94
N ALA A 73 -2.23 7.71 -8.71
CA ALA A 73 -2.96 6.87 -7.77
C ALA A 73 -4.44 6.66 -8.19
N ARG A 74 -5.10 7.68 -8.76
CA ARG A 74 -6.45 7.53 -9.35
C ARG A 74 -6.44 6.55 -10.51
N ASP A 75 -5.49 6.66 -11.42
CA ASP A 75 -5.35 5.75 -12.56
C ASP A 75 -5.18 4.30 -12.09
N PHE A 76 -4.43 4.08 -11.00
CA PHE A 76 -4.30 2.76 -10.37
C PHE A 76 -5.63 2.28 -9.77
N MET A 77 -6.35 3.11 -9.03
CA MET A 77 -7.67 2.75 -8.47
C MET A 77 -8.66 2.39 -9.57
N ASP A 78 -8.72 3.18 -10.64
CA ASP A 78 -9.58 2.93 -11.79
C ASP A 78 -9.20 1.61 -12.50
N MET A 79 -7.91 1.30 -12.58
CA MET A 79 -7.43 0.03 -13.14
C MET A 79 -7.87 -1.16 -12.28
N MET A 80 -7.78 -1.06 -10.96
CA MET A 80 -8.20 -2.10 -10.02
C MET A 80 -9.71 -2.31 -10.04
N ASP A 81 -10.49 -1.23 -10.09
CA ASP A 81 -11.95 -1.29 -10.19
C ASP A 81 -12.39 -2.00 -11.47
N LYS A 82 -11.76 -1.64 -12.61
CA LYS A 82 -12.00 -2.34 -13.89
C LYS A 82 -11.62 -3.82 -13.85
N ALA A 83 -10.54 -4.17 -13.13
CA ALA A 83 -10.12 -5.56 -12.98
C ALA A 83 -11.05 -6.36 -12.05
N ALA A 84 -11.66 -5.72 -11.05
CA ALA A 84 -12.60 -6.33 -10.12
C ALA A 84 -14.04 -6.44 -10.69
N GLY A 85 -14.41 -5.56 -11.61
CA GLY A 85 -15.71 -5.53 -12.28
C GLY A 85 -15.81 -6.34 -13.58
N ALA A 86 -14.76 -7.08 -13.95
CA ALA A 86 -14.68 -7.93 -15.16
C ALA A 86 -14.96 -9.41 -14.85
#